data_AF-A0A454W0D2-F1
#
_entry.id   AF-A0A454W0D2-F1
#
_cell.length_a   1.000
_cell.length_b   1.000
_cell.length_c   1.000
_cell.angle_alpha   90.00
_cell.angle_beta   90.00
_cell.angle_gamma   90.00
#
_symmetry.space_group_name_H-M   'P 1'
#
loop_
_entity.id
_entity.type
_entity.pdbx_description
1 polymer ?
#
loop_
_entity_poly.entity_id
_entity_poly.type
_entity_poly.pdbx_seq_one_letter_code
_entity_poly.pdbx_strand_id
1 'polypeptide(L)'
;MAAPSLHNTQPWRFRLDTDTRTVRIDAAADLALRHTDPVGRAVHVSVGCAVLNLRVAAAHFGWAPVTRLLPCPDRPALLATVRLAEAVRGAPSTGLYEAVWRRHSSRFPFSGRPLPSDLLAELAEAAHLEGATLRFPGRDDTERVLRATREAEWRNRADTDRAVESRRLVSGPHSPWLGLPAAVLGPQDALERMPMRDFGAHRHPEVLPARAFETRPTLALLSTAHDRRTDWLRAGQALEHVLLLATRRGVRASLLHQAMEWPDLRRALDGLSADGPRLYTQMVIRLGYGPEGPASPRRPVEEVVEADV
;
A
#
# COMPACT_ATOMS: atom_id res chain seq x y z
N MET A 1 -1.72 12.14 7.20
CA MET A 1 -0.40 11.49 7.34
C MET A 1 -0.42 9.97 7.48
N ALA A 2 -1.56 9.31 7.67
CA ALA A 2 -1.60 7.87 8.00
C ALA A 2 -1.48 6.90 6.81
N ALA A 3 -1.22 7.37 5.58
CA ALA A 3 -1.14 6.53 4.40
C ALA A 3 -0.05 5.44 4.52
N PRO A 4 -0.29 4.22 4.01
CA PRO A 4 0.74 3.19 3.93
C PRO A 4 1.77 3.55 2.85
N SER A 5 3.00 3.08 3.06
CA SER A 5 4.08 3.18 2.08
C SER A 5 5.01 1.98 2.22
N LEU A 6 5.71 1.63 1.14
CA LEU A 6 6.69 0.54 1.15
C LEU A 6 7.75 0.81 2.23
N HIS A 7 7.98 -0.16 3.11
CA HIS A 7 8.87 -0.02 4.29
C HIS A 7 8.61 1.21 5.18
N ASN A 8 7.41 1.79 5.10
CA ASN A 8 7.05 3.01 5.82
C ASN A 8 7.99 4.22 5.52
N THR A 9 8.54 4.29 4.30
CA THR A 9 9.42 5.40 3.89
C THR A 9 8.70 6.73 3.72
N GLN A 10 7.36 6.70 3.59
CA GLN A 10 6.50 7.88 3.45
C GLN A 10 7.02 8.83 2.36
N PRO A 11 7.19 8.41 1.10
CA PRO A 11 8.04 9.08 0.11
C PRO A 11 7.35 10.28 -0.57
N TRP A 12 6.71 11.14 0.21
CA TRP A 12 5.96 12.31 -0.22
C TRP A 12 6.39 13.58 0.50
N ARG A 13 6.23 14.70 -0.18
CA ARG A 13 6.29 16.06 0.36
C ARG A 13 5.02 16.80 -0.07
N PHE A 14 4.45 17.58 0.84
CA PHE A 14 3.25 18.38 0.59
C PHE A 14 3.61 19.86 0.54
N ARG A 15 2.97 20.61 -0.35
CA ARG A 15 3.02 22.07 -0.36
C ARG A 15 1.62 22.62 -0.56
N LEU A 16 1.17 23.53 0.28
CA LEU A 16 -0.13 24.18 0.14
C LEU A 16 0.07 25.54 -0.50
N ASP A 17 -0.42 25.70 -1.72
CA ASP A 17 -0.64 27.02 -2.31
C ASP A 17 -1.95 27.59 -1.74
N THR A 18 -1.83 28.64 -0.94
CA THR A 18 -2.96 29.27 -0.25
C THR A 18 -3.86 30.07 -1.17
N ASP A 19 -3.31 30.64 -2.26
CA ASP A 19 -4.04 31.48 -3.20
C ASP A 19 -5.01 30.65 -4.02
N THR A 20 -4.55 29.47 -4.48
CA THR A 20 -5.37 28.54 -5.25
C THR A 20 -6.04 27.46 -4.41
N ARG A 21 -5.74 27.40 -3.10
CA ARG A 21 -6.15 26.33 -2.17
C ARG A 21 -5.79 24.94 -2.72
N THR A 22 -4.58 24.83 -3.27
CA THR A 22 -4.11 23.60 -3.93
C THR A 22 -2.98 22.98 -3.14
N VAL A 23 -3.19 21.74 -2.71
CA VAL A 23 -2.12 20.91 -2.15
C VAL A 23 -1.40 20.22 -3.29
N ARG A 24 -0.10 20.50 -3.43
CA ARG A 24 0.83 19.79 -4.30
C ARG A 24 1.45 18.64 -3.53
N ILE A 25 1.66 17.51 -4.21
CA ILE A 25 2.30 16.32 -3.64
C ILE A 25 3.44 15.91 -4.55
N ASP A 26 4.66 16.13 -4.07
CA ASP A 26 5.90 15.81 -4.77
C ASP A 26 6.50 14.50 -4.23
N ALA A 27 7.17 13.75 -5.11
CA ALA A 27 7.96 12.59 -4.73
C ALA A 27 9.17 13.00 -3.88
N ALA A 28 9.38 12.35 -2.74
CA ALA A 28 10.60 12.51 -1.96
C ALA A 28 11.66 11.50 -2.45
N ALA A 29 12.46 11.89 -3.45
CA ALA A 29 13.43 11.00 -4.09
C ALA A 29 14.51 10.45 -3.13
N ASP A 30 14.87 11.23 -2.11
CA ASP A 30 15.77 10.85 -1.01
C ASP A 30 15.19 9.75 -0.10
N LEU A 31 13.87 9.55 -0.12
CA LEU A 31 13.17 8.49 0.60
C LEU A 31 12.82 7.28 -0.29
N ALA A 32 13.29 7.29 -1.55
CA ALA A 32 13.11 6.18 -2.47
C ALA A 32 14.06 5.02 -2.16
N LEU A 33 13.58 3.81 -2.40
CA LEU A 33 14.35 2.58 -2.21
C LEU A 33 14.96 2.16 -3.53
N ARG A 34 16.17 2.64 -3.80
CA ARG A 34 16.85 2.48 -5.10
C ARG A 34 17.04 1.02 -5.52
N HIS A 35 17.21 0.08 -4.58
CA HIS A 35 17.41 -1.33 -4.91
C HIS A 35 16.10 -2.11 -4.96
N THR A 36 15.20 -1.82 -4.02
CA THR A 36 13.87 -2.47 -3.89
C THR A 36 12.86 -1.94 -4.92
N ASP A 37 12.89 -0.65 -5.22
CA ASP A 37 11.99 0.09 -6.12
C ASP A 37 12.76 0.95 -7.16
N PRO A 38 13.60 0.34 -8.02
CA PRO A 38 14.49 1.08 -8.92
C PRO A 38 13.75 1.96 -9.95
N VAL A 39 12.48 1.65 -10.25
CA VAL A 39 11.64 2.38 -11.21
C VAL A 39 10.72 3.39 -10.50
N GLY A 40 10.70 3.41 -9.16
CA GLY A 40 9.86 4.31 -8.37
C GLY A 40 8.38 3.95 -8.37
N ARG A 41 7.99 2.72 -8.74
CA ARG A 41 6.58 2.30 -8.78
C ARG A 41 5.96 2.31 -7.40
N ALA A 42 6.66 1.78 -6.40
CA ALA A 42 6.18 1.77 -5.02
C ALA A 42 6.07 3.18 -4.44
N VAL A 43 6.93 4.12 -4.84
CA VAL A 43 6.78 5.55 -4.52
C VAL A 43 5.45 6.08 -5.06
N HIS A 44 5.13 5.84 -6.33
CA HIS A 44 3.88 6.31 -6.94
C HIS A 44 2.65 5.68 -6.28
N VAL A 45 2.66 4.37 -6.00
CA VAL A 45 1.58 3.71 -5.26
C VAL A 45 1.41 4.33 -3.86
N SER A 46 2.52 4.55 -3.14
CA SER A 46 2.50 5.18 -1.82
C SER A 46 1.91 6.60 -1.86
N VAL A 47 2.30 7.41 -2.85
CA VAL A 47 1.73 8.75 -3.05
C VAL A 47 0.26 8.69 -3.43
N GLY A 48 -0.17 7.71 -4.24
CA GLY A 48 -1.59 7.49 -4.52
C GLY A 48 -2.40 7.23 -3.25
N CYS A 49 -1.87 6.45 -2.30
CA CYS A 49 -2.52 6.27 -0.99
C CYS A 49 -2.62 7.60 -0.22
N ALA A 50 -1.58 8.43 -0.25
CA ALA A 50 -1.58 9.73 0.38
C ALA A 50 -2.60 10.70 -0.24
N VAL A 51 -2.73 10.69 -1.58
CA VAL A 51 -3.76 11.45 -2.32
C VAL A 51 -5.16 11.05 -1.86
N LEU A 52 -5.46 9.75 -1.75
CA LEU A 52 -6.78 9.33 -1.30
C LEU A 52 -7.06 9.78 0.13
N ASN A 53 -6.11 9.63 1.06
CA ASN A 53 -6.29 10.10 2.43
C ASN A 53 -6.56 11.60 2.49
N LEU A 54 -5.89 12.40 1.65
CA LEU A 54 -6.16 13.83 1.53
C LEU A 54 -7.57 14.10 0.98
N ARG A 55 -8.01 13.36 -0.04
CA ARG A 55 -9.38 13.47 -0.58
C ARG A 55 -10.44 13.14 0.47
N VAL A 56 -10.24 12.07 1.23
CA VAL A 56 -11.14 11.65 2.32
C VAL A 56 -11.20 12.70 3.42
N ALA A 57 -10.05 13.24 3.84
CA ALA A 57 -10.00 14.30 4.83
C ALA A 57 -10.67 15.60 4.33
N ALA A 58 -10.36 16.03 3.11
CA ALA A 58 -10.99 17.22 2.50
C ALA A 58 -12.52 17.10 2.48
N ALA A 59 -13.05 15.96 2.01
CA ALA A 59 -14.48 15.70 1.98
C ALA A 59 -15.12 15.69 3.38
N HIS A 60 -14.44 15.11 4.37
CA HIS A 60 -14.91 15.13 5.77
C HIS A 60 -15.04 16.56 6.32
N PHE A 61 -14.11 17.44 5.96
CA PHE A 61 -14.12 18.86 6.37
C PHE A 61 -14.93 19.77 5.42
N GLY A 62 -15.79 19.21 4.56
CA GLY A 62 -16.73 20.00 3.74
C GLY A 62 -16.13 20.58 2.45
N TRP A 63 -14.97 20.11 2.01
CA TRP A 63 -14.37 20.49 0.72
C TRP A 63 -14.62 19.44 -0.35
N ALA A 64 -14.80 19.87 -1.59
CA ALA A 64 -14.78 18.99 -2.76
C ALA A 64 -13.34 18.90 -3.32
N PRO A 65 -12.64 17.75 -3.17
CA PRO A 65 -11.27 17.62 -3.64
C PRO A 65 -11.20 17.38 -5.15
N VAL A 66 -10.63 18.33 -5.90
CA VAL A 66 -10.39 18.20 -7.34
C VAL A 66 -8.96 17.75 -7.56
N THR A 67 -8.78 16.48 -7.92
CA THR A 67 -7.48 15.82 -8.04
C THR A 67 -6.99 15.79 -9.48
N ARG A 68 -5.71 16.13 -9.71
CA ARG A 68 -5.01 15.91 -10.99
C ARG A 68 -3.74 15.12 -10.72
N LEU A 69 -3.50 14.07 -11.50
CA LEU A 69 -2.31 13.23 -11.41
C LEU A 69 -1.31 13.64 -12.50
N LEU A 70 -0.02 13.72 -12.15
CA LEU A 70 1.07 14.17 -13.02
C LEU A 70 0.70 15.44 -13.81
N PRO A 71 0.31 16.54 -13.12
CA PRO A 71 -0.30 17.70 -13.76
C PRO A 71 0.68 18.51 -14.64
N CYS A 72 1.99 18.29 -14.50
CA CYS A 72 3.03 19.03 -15.20
C CYS A 72 4.08 18.06 -15.77
N PRO A 73 4.12 17.84 -17.09
CA PRO A 73 5.11 16.96 -17.73
C PRO A 73 6.57 17.35 -17.45
N ASP A 74 6.87 18.64 -17.39
CA ASP A 74 8.22 19.18 -17.17
C ASP A 74 8.66 19.10 -15.69
N ARG A 75 7.74 18.78 -14.78
CA ARG A 75 8.02 18.54 -13.36
C ARG A 75 7.65 17.11 -12.97
N PRO A 76 8.46 16.11 -13.37
CA PRO A 76 8.13 14.70 -13.13
C PRO A 76 8.06 14.33 -11.64
N ALA A 77 8.68 15.10 -10.73
CA ALA A 77 8.55 14.88 -9.30
C ALA A 77 7.19 15.29 -8.74
N LEU A 78 6.44 16.19 -9.41
CA LEU A 78 5.10 16.61 -9.00
C LEU A 78 4.10 15.52 -9.38
N LEU A 79 3.74 14.68 -8.42
CA LEU A 79 2.95 13.48 -8.67
C LEU A 79 1.45 13.75 -8.69
N ALA A 80 0.97 14.69 -7.88
CA ALA A 80 -0.43 15.06 -7.84
C ALA A 80 -0.65 16.49 -7.35
N THR A 81 -1.79 17.07 -7.73
CA THR A 81 -2.39 18.23 -7.10
C THR A 81 -3.80 17.91 -6.64
N VAL A 82 -4.19 18.45 -5.49
CA VAL A 82 -5.56 18.38 -4.95
C VAL A 82 -6.00 19.78 -4.61
N ARG A 83 -6.90 20.33 -5.43
CA ARG A 83 -7.51 21.64 -5.20
C ARG A 83 -8.76 21.48 -4.32
N LEU A 84 -8.85 22.27 -3.26
CA LEU A 84 -9.98 22.27 -2.33
C LEU A 84 -11.06 23.22 -2.86
N ALA A 85 -12.05 22.66 -3.59
CA ALA A 85 -13.19 23.41 -4.09
C ALA A 85 -14.33 23.45 -3.05
N GLU A 86 -15.24 24.40 -3.17
CA GLU A 86 -16.46 24.40 -2.35
C GLU A 86 -17.30 23.15 -2.64
N ALA A 87 -17.73 22.47 -1.58
CA ALA A 87 -18.60 21.31 -1.74
C ALA A 87 -20.03 21.75 -2.06
N VAL A 88 -20.71 20.96 -2.90
CA VAL A 88 -22.17 21.08 -3.05
C VAL A 88 -22.83 20.70 -1.72
N ARG A 89 -23.72 21.56 -1.23
CA ARG A 89 -24.46 21.32 0.02
C ARG A 89 -25.17 19.97 -0.04
N GLY A 90 -24.99 19.13 0.99
CA GLY A 90 -25.64 17.82 1.09
C GLY A 90 -24.89 16.66 0.43
N ALA A 91 -23.67 16.87 -0.08
CA ALA A 91 -22.84 15.76 -0.56
C ALA A 91 -22.59 14.75 0.57
N PRO A 92 -22.90 13.46 0.38
CA PRO A 92 -22.71 12.45 1.41
C PRO A 92 -21.22 12.25 1.70
N SER A 93 -20.86 12.28 2.98
CA SER A 93 -19.53 11.87 3.43
C SER A 93 -19.38 10.37 3.25
N THR A 94 -18.24 9.91 2.72
CA THR A 94 -17.96 8.48 2.54
C THR A 94 -17.88 7.72 3.88
N GLY A 95 -17.78 8.44 5.00
CA GLY A 95 -17.64 7.84 6.33
C GLY A 95 -16.34 7.06 6.51
N LEU A 96 -15.30 7.40 5.74
CA LEU A 96 -13.99 6.74 5.77
C LEU A 96 -12.95 7.50 6.61
N TYR A 97 -13.24 8.73 7.05
CA TYR A 97 -12.27 9.57 7.76
C TYR A 97 -11.71 8.91 9.03
N GLU A 98 -12.58 8.35 9.87
CA GLU A 98 -12.17 7.61 11.07
C GLU A 98 -11.28 6.40 10.74
N ALA A 99 -11.51 5.74 9.60
CA ALA A 99 -10.71 4.61 9.19
C ALA A 99 -9.27 5.01 8.82
N VAL A 100 -9.01 6.26 8.44
CA VAL A 100 -7.66 6.77 8.12
C VAL A 100 -6.72 6.57 9.31
N TRP A 101 -7.22 6.82 10.52
CA TRP A 101 -6.44 6.75 11.75
C TRP A 101 -6.35 5.34 12.34
N ARG A 102 -7.33 4.48 12.05
CA ARG A 102 -7.40 3.10 12.54
C ARG A 102 -6.75 2.07 11.61
N ARG A 103 -6.51 2.44 10.35
CA ARG A 103 -5.97 1.51 9.36
C ARG A 103 -4.50 1.21 9.68
N HIS A 104 -4.20 -0.06 9.92
CA HIS A 104 -2.84 -0.58 10.10
C HIS A 104 -2.62 -1.83 9.24
N SER A 105 -1.35 -2.08 8.89
CA SER A 105 -0.96 -3.35 8.26
C SER A 105 -0.72 -4.40 9.34
N SER A 106 -1.59 -5.40 9.43
CA SER A 106 -1.44 -6.49 10.39
C SER A 106 -0.63 -7.62 9.79
N ARG A 107 0.50 -7.93 10.42
CA ARG A 107 1.40 -9.03 10.03
C ARG A 107 1.17 -10.30 10.85
N PHE A 108 0.07 -10.37 11.59
CA PHE A 108 -0.26 -11.50 12.47
C PHE A 108 -1.08 -12.59 11.72
N PRO A 109 -1.22 -13.78 12.31
CA PRO A 109 -2.18 -14.78 11.86
C PRO A 109 -3.60 -14.24 11.83
N PHE A 110 -4.36 -14.60 10.80
CA PHE A 110 -5.79 -14.35 10.72
C PHE A 110 -6.56 -15.62 11.06
N SER A 111 -7.85 -15.49 11.37
CA SER A 111 -8.69 -16.61 11.81
C SER A 111 -9.00 -17.64 10.73
N GLY A 112 -8.73 -17.33 9.46
CA GLY A 112 -9.13 -18.15 8.31
C GLY A 112 -10.65 -18.15 8.04
N ARG A 113 -11.43 -17.38 8.81
CA ARG A 113 -12.86 -17.18 8.55
C ARG A 113 -13.05 -16.49 7.19
N PRO A 114 -13.89 -17.04 6.28
CA PRO A 114 -14.19 -16.41 5.01
C PRO A 114 -14.79 -15.01 5.19
N LEU A 115 -14.43 -14.09 4.29
CA LEU A 115 -15.09 -12.80 4.21
C LEU A 115 -16.46 -12.94 3.53
N PRO A 116 -17.49 -12.20 4.00
CA PRO A 116 -18.80 -12.16 3.34
C PRO A 116 -18.71 -11.71 1.88
N SER A 117 -19.54 -12.28 1.00
CA SER A 117 -19.51 -11.99 -0.44
C SER A 117 -19.92 -10.55 -0.78
N ASP A 118 -20.87 -9.98 -0.03
CA ASP A 118 -21.24 -8.57 -0.10
C ASP A 118 -20.04 -7.66 0.21
N LEU A 119 -19.25 -8.00 1.23
CA LEU A 119 -18.03 -7.28 1.54
C LEU A 119 -16.98 -7.38 0.43
N LEU A 120 -16.80 -8.56 -0.18
CA LEU A 120 -15.88 -8.71 -1.31
C LEU A 120 -16.31 -7.85 -2.50
N ALA A 121 -17.61 -7.77 -2.79
CA ALA A 121 -18.16 -6.91 -3.83
C ALA A 121 -17.98 -5.41 -3.50
N GLU A 122 -18.24 -5.00 -2.27
CA GLU A 122 -18.00 -3.62 -1.80
C GLU A 122 -16.53 -3.20 -1.96
N LEU A 123 -15.58 -4.09 -1.63
CA LEU A 123 -14.15 -3.83 -1.80
C LEU A 123 -13.76 -3.75 -3.29
N ALA A 124 -14.36 -4.60 -4.14
CA ALA A 124 -14.13 -4.54 -5.57
C ALA A 124 -14.64 -3.23 -6.18
N GLU A 125 -15.82 -2.77 -5.77
CA GLU A 125 -16.38 -1.49 -6.20
C GLU A 125 -15.53 -0.30 -5.73
N ALA A 126 -15.03 -0.33 -4.48
CA ALA A 126 -14.12 0.70 -3.97
C ALA A 126 -12.86 0.84 -4.83
N ALA A 127 -12.30 -0.27 -5.31
CA ALA A 127 -11.18 -0.24 -6.25
C ALA A 127 -11.60 0.27 -7.64
N HIS A 128 -12.78 -0.12 -8.11
CA HIS A 128 -13.32 0.28 -9.40
C HIS A 128 -13.55 1.80 -9.51
N LEU A 129 -14.11 2.42 -8.47
CA LEU A 129 -14.30 3.87 -8.37
C LEU A 129 -12.98 4.67 -8.53
N GLU A 130 -11.85 4.04 -8.23
CA GLU A 130 -10.51 4.63 -8.34
C GLU A 130 -9.76 4.21 -9.61
N GLY A 131 -10.44 3.51 -10.53
CA GLY A 131 -9.90 3.10 -11.82
C GLY A 131 -9.01 1.85 -11.78
N ALA A 132 -9.17 1.01 -10.76
CA ALA A 132 -8.47 -0.27 -10.64
C ALA A 132 -9.46 -1.45 -10.60
N THR A 133 -8.94 -2.67 -10.74
CA THR A 133 -9.72 -3.91 -10.58
C THR A 133 -9.17 -4.68 -9.39
N LEU A 134 -10.04 -5.03 -8.44
CA LEU A 134 -9.71 -5.94 -7.34
C LEU A 134 -10.29 -7.31 -7.63
N ARG A 135 -9.46 -8.34 -7.71
CA ARG A 135 -9.89 -9.73 -7.94
C ARG A 135 -9.49 -10.62 -6.76
N PHE A 136 -10.33 -11.60 -6.47
CA PHE A 136 -10.06 -12.62 -5.45
C PHE A 136 -9.75 -13.94 -6.17
N PRO A 137 -8.47 -14.37 -6.22
CA PRO A 137 -8.09 -15.57 -6.97
C PRO A 137 -8.71 -16.83 -6.38
N GLY A 138 -8.97 -17.81 -7.25
CA GLY A 138 -9.32 -19.16 -6.83
C GLY A 138 -8.17 -19.87 -6.11
N ARG A 139 -8.38 -21.14 -5.74
CA ARG A 139 -7.40 -21.91 -4.98
C ARG A 139 -6.05 -22.04 -5.70
N ASP A 140 -6.05 -22.45 -6.95
CA ASP A 140 -4.82 -22.71 -7.71
C ASP A 140 -4.02 -21.42 -7.94
N ASP A 141 -4.72 -20.32 -8.27
CA ASP A 141 -4.09 -19.01 -8.44
C ASP A 141 -3.60 -18.45 -7.11
N THR A 142 -4.28 -18.70 -6.00
CA THR A 142 -3.80 -18.36 -4.66
C THR A 142 -2.47 -19.07 -4.37
N GLU A 143 -2.35 -20.36 -4.69
CA GLU A 143 -1.09 -21.10 -4.54
C GLU A 143 0.04 -20.54 -5.43
N ARG A 144 -0.29 -20.10 -6.66
CA ARG A 144 0.67 -19.43 -7.57
C ARG A 144 1.15 -18.09 -7.00
N VAL A 145 0.25 -17.27 -6.46
CA VAL A 145 0.57 -15.98 -5.82
C VAL A 145 1.50 -16.20 -4.62
N LEU A 146 1.19 -17.16 -3.75
CA LEU A 146 2.02 -17.47 -2.58
C LEU A 146 3.40 -17.99 -3.00
N ARG A 147 3.49 -18.81 -4.05
CA ARG A 147 4.77 -19.30 -4.59
C ARG A 147 5.63 -18.15 -5.12
N ALA A 148 5.06 -17.27 -5.94
CA ALA A 148 5.77 -16.11 -6.47
C ALA A 148 6.25 -15.17 -5.34
N THR A 149 5.42 -14.98 -4.31
CA THR A 149 5.79 -14.15 -3.15
C THR A 149 6.92 -14.78 -2.33
N ARG A 150 6.91 -16.10 -2.14
CA ARG A 150 8.00 -16.83 -1.46
C ARG A 150 9.31 -16.75 -2.23
N GLU A 151 9.26 -16.96 -3.54
CA GLU A 151 10.42 -16.82 -4.42
C GLU A 151 11.01 -15.41 -4.34
N ALA A 152 10.16 -14.38 -4.37
CA ALA A 152 10.60 -13.00 -4.22
C ALA A 152 11.26 -12.73 -2.86
N GLU A 153 10.69 -13.26 -1.77
CA GLU A 153 11.27 -13.15 -0.44
C GLU A 153 12.66 -13.80 -0.36
N TRP A 154 12.83 -14.98 -0.96
CA TRP A 154 14.13 -15.63 -1.04
C TRP A 154 15.13 -14.77 -1.81
N ARG A 155 14.76 -14.26 -3.00
CA ARG A 155 15.63 -13.38 -3.80
C ARG A 155 16.01 -12.10 -3.05
N ASN A 156 15.06 -11.49 -2.34
CA ASN A 156 15.29 -10.27 -1.57
C ASN A 156 16.30 -10.49 -0.42
N ARG A 157 16.31 -11.66 0.21
CA ARG A 157 17.29 -12.00 1.25
C ARG A 157 18.66 -12.38 0.68
N ALA A 158 18.68 -12.98 -0.51
CA ALA A 158 19.91 -13.38 -1.21
C ALA A 158 20.64 -12.17 -1.84
N ASP A 159 19.89 -11.17 -2.31
CA ASP A 159 20.42 -9.92 -2.85
C ASP A 159 20.98 -9.05 -1.72
N THR A 160 22.30 -8.80 -1.76
CA THR A 160 22.99 -8.09 -0.68
C THR A 160 22.52 -6.65 -0.54
N ASP A 161 22.32 -5.94 -1.66
CA ASP A 161 21.95 -4.53 -1.64
C ASP A 161 20.52 -4.34 -1.13
N ARG A 162 19.59 -5.18 -1.57
CA ARG A 162 18.19 -5.17 -1.08
C ARG A 162 18.11 -5.56 0.39
N ALA A 163 18.86 -6.57 0.81
CA ALA A 163 18.91 -6.98 2.21
C ALA A 163 19.47 -5.88 3.12
N VAL A 164 20.51 -5.17 2.67
CA VAL A 164 21.08 -4.01 3.39
C VAL A 164 20.09 -2.85 3.42
N GLU A 165 19.45 -2.52 2.30
CA GLU A 165 18.44 -1.46 2.22
C GLU A 165 17.25 -1.73 3.16
N SER A 166 16.75 -2.98 3.19
CA SER A 166 15.69 -3.41 4.12
C SER A 166 16.10 -3.28 5.58
N ARG A 167 17.28 -3.80 5.96
CA ARG A 167 17.80 -3.74 7.34
C ARG A 167 17.94 -2.32 7.87
N ARG A 168 18.36 -1.38 7.02
CA ARG A 168 18.50 0.03 7.39
C ARG A 168 17.18 0.65 7.83
N LEU A 169 16.05 0.18 7.29
CA LEU A 169 14.72 0.67 7.63
C LEU A 169 14.12 0.01 8.87
N VAL A 170 14.77 -1.02 9.41
CA VAL A 170 14.37 -1.67 10.68
C VAL A 170 15.23 -1.18 11.84
N SER A 171 16.54 -1.16 11.66
CA SER A 171 17.51 -0.92 12.75
C SER A 171 18.55 0.14 12.44
N GLY A 172 18.47 0.80 11.28
CA GLY A 172 19.44 1.82 10.88
C GLY A 172 19.19 3.19 11.54
N PRO A 173 20.15 4.13 11.44
CA PRO A 173 19.96 5.49 11.90
C PRO A 173 19.04 6.24 10.91
N HIS A 174 17.74 6.16 11.13
CA HIS A 174 16.73 6.95 10.42
C HIS A 174 15.95 7.81 11.42
N SER A 175 15.25 8.84 10.93
CA SER A 175 14.29 9.60 11.74
C SER A 175 13.40 8.62 12.51
N PRO A 176 13.06 8.88 13.79
CA PRO A 176 12.19 7.99 14.59
C PRO A 176 10.81 7.76 13.94
N TRP A 177 10.48 8.57 12.93
CA TRP A 177 9.22 8.54 12.21
C TRP A 177 9.22 7.69 10.94
N LEU A 178 10.39 7.27 10.45
CA LEU A 178 10.54 6.44 9.24
C LEU A 178 10.69 4.96 9.61
N GLY A 179 10.58 4.08 8.61
CA GLY A 179 10.92 2.69 8.80
C GLY A 179 9.94 1.90 9.65
N LEU A 180 10.36 0.69 10.02
CA LEU A 180 9.57 -0.32 10.72
C LEU A 180 10.29 -0.73 12.01
N PRO A 181 9.91 -0.18 13.18
CA PRO A 181 10.48 -0.64 14.44
C PRO A 181 10.18 -2.12 14.69
N ALA A 182 11.02 -2.82 15.47
CA ALA A 182 10.89 -4.26 15.70
C ALA A 182 9.48 -4.70 16.14
N ALA A 183 8.79 -3.87 16.93
CA ALA A 183 7.42 -4.14 17.39
C ALA A 183 6.41 -4.35 16.24
N VAL A 184 6.60 -3.74 15.06
CA VAL A 184 5.65 -3.80 13.94
C VAL A 184 5.91 -4.90 12.92
N LEU A 185 7.00 -5.67 13.09
CA LEU A 185 7.38 -6.72 12.14
C LEU A 185 6.45 -7.94 12.18
N GLY A 186 5.89 -8.25 13.34
CA GLY A 186 5.03 -9.42 13.55
C GLY A 186 5.80 -10.75 13.48
N PRO A 187 5.11 -11.87 13.72
CA PRO A 187 5.70 -13.21 13.67
C PRO A 187 5.85 -13.75 12.23
N GLN A 188 6.70 -14.75 12.06
CA GLN A 188 6.75 -15.59 10.86
C GLN A 188 5.79 -16.79 10.97
N ASP A 189 5.44 -17.38 9.84
CA ASP A 189 4.63 -18.60 9.80
C ASP A 189 5.48 -19.83 10.12
N ALA A 190 5.15 -20.53 11.21
CA ALA A 190 5.87 -21.72 11.68
C ALA A 190 5.82 -22.90 10.69
N LEU A 191 4.83 -22.91 9.79
CA LEU A 191 4.71 -23.93 8.73
C LEU A 191 5.26 -23.45 7.39
N GLU A 192 5.82 -22.23 7.35
CA GLU A 192 6.34 -21.58 6.15
C GLU A 192 5.35 -21.62 4.98
N ARG A 193 4.03 -21.52 5.22
CA ARG A 193 3.01 -21.51 4.15
C ARG A 193 2.74 -20.10 3.70
N MET A 194 2.60 -19.17 4.64
CA MET A 194 2.44 -17.75 4.39
C MET A 194 3.81 -17.06 4.30
N PRO A 195 4.22 -16.57 3.11
CA PRO A 195 5.51 -15.90 2.93
C PRO A 195 5.45 -14.45 3.43
N MET A 196 5.36 -14.28 4.74
CA MET A 196 5.49 -12.97 5.39
C MET A 196 6.88 -12.42 5.14
N ARG A 197 6.98 -11.11 4.87
CA ARG A 197 8.27 -10.47 4.61
C ARG A 197 9.14 -10.48 5.86
N ASP A 198 10.41 -10.86 5.70
CA ASP A 198 11.43 -10.61 6.71
C ASP A 198 12.12 -9.28 6.43
N PHE A 199 11.66 -8.24 7.11
CA PHE A 199 12.22 -6.88 6.98
C PHE A 199 13.64 -6.77 7.55
N GLY A 200 14.01 -7.64 8.51
CA GLY A 200 15.37 -7.73 9.02
C GLY A 200 16.32 -8.44 8.05
N ALA A 201 15.79 -9.02 6.97
CA ALA A 201 16.52 -9.78 5.97
C ALA A 201 17.50 -10.76 6.63
N HIS A 202 17.03 -11.46 7.67
CA HIS A 202 17.80 -12.44 8.39
C HIS A 202 17.98 -13.67 7.49
N ARG A 203 19.21 -14.18 7.45
CA ARG A 203 19.50 -15.42 6.70
C ARG A 203 18.82 -16.62 7.35
N HIS A 204 18.59 -16.56 8.66
CA HIS A 204 17.99 -17.61 9.46
C HIS A 204 16.66 -17.15 10.08
N PRO A 205 15.54 -17.87 9.85
CA PRO A 205 14.21 -17.46 10.32
C PRO A 205 14.01 -17.60 11.84
N GLU A 206 14.87 -18.36 12.55
CA GLU A 206 14.79 -18.54 14.01
C GLU A 206 14.92 -17.26 14.85
N VAL A 207 15.29 -16.12 14.23
CA VAL A 207 15.40 -14.82 14.90
C VAL A 207 14.02 -14.19 15.17
N LEU A 208 13.00 -14.53 14.37
CA LEU A 208 11.67 -13.97 14.52
C LEU A 208 10.73 -14.94 15.24
N PRO A 209 9.78 -14.44 16.07
CA PRO A 209 8.77 -15.29 16.69
C PRO A 209 7.98 -16.05 15.62
N ALA A 210 7.78 -17.35 15.79
CA ALA A 210 7.00 -18.18 14.87
C ALA A 210 5.60 -18.47 15.43
N ARG A 211 4.57 -18.44 14.58
CA ARG A 211 3.18 -18.82 14.91
C ARG A 211 2.54 -19.57 13.75
N ALA A 212 1.52 -20.37 14.00
CA ALA A 212 0.71 -20.96 12.92
C ALA A 212 -0.17 -19.88 12.27
N PHE A 213 -0.11 -19.77 10.94
CA PHE A 213 -1.00 -18.90 10.15
C PHE A 213 -2.20 -19.68 9.60
N GLU A 214 -3.18 -18.95 9.05
CA GLU A 214 -4.32 -19.57 8.40
C GLU A 214 -3.92 -20.42 7.20
N THR A 215 -4.65 -21.52 7.01
CA THR A 215 -4.39 -22.47 5.92
C THR A 215 -5.01 -22.05 4.58
N ARG A 216 -6.03 -21.18 4.62
CA ARG A 216 -6.77 -20.66 3.46
C ARG A 216 -6.88 -19.13 3.56
N PRO A 217 -5.80 -18.39 3.22
CA PRO A 217 -5.83 -16.94 3.27
C PRO A 217 -6.76 -16.37 2.19
N THR A 218 -7.47 -15.28 2.51
CA THR A 218 -8.15 -14.49 1.48
C THR A 218 -7.13 -13.51 0.89
N LEU A 219 -6.69 -13.80 -0.33
CA LEU A 219 -5.85 -12.89 -1.10
C LEU A 219 -6.69 -12.06 -2.06
N ALA A 220 -6.23 -10.88 -2.39
CA ALA A 220 -6.78 -10.02 -3.43
C ALA A 220 -5.66 -9.46 -4.30
N LEU A 221 -5.88 -9.44 -5.61
CA LEU A 221 -4.98 -8.87 -6.61
C LEU A 221 -5.56 -7.54 -7.07
N LEU A 222 -4.88 -6.45 -6.74
CA LEU A 222 -5.22 -5.12 -7.23
C LEU A 222 -4.44 -4.86 -8.52
N SER A 223 -5.16 -4.59 -9.60
CA SER A 223 -4.59 -4.48 -10.95
C SER A 223 -5.09 -3.24 -11.69
N THR A 224 -4.33 -2.81 -12.69
CA THR A 224 -4.69 -1.69 -13.58
C THR A 224 -4.65 -2.13 -15.04
N ALA A 225 -5.35 -1.40 -15.91
CA ALA A 225 -5.40 -1.69 -17.35
C ALA A 225 -4.05 -1.45 -18.05
N HIS A 226 -3.22 -0.54 -17.52
CA HIS A 226 -1.88 -0.25 -18.02
C HIS A 226 -0.89 -0.18 -16.86
N ASP A 227 0.40 -0.06 -17.18
CA ASP A 227 1.51 -0.02 -16.23
C ASP A 227 2.30 1.29 -16.30
N ARG A 228 1.59 2.42 -16.44
CA ARG A 228 2.21 3.75 -16.52
C ARG A 228 2.22 4.41 -15.14
N ARG A 229 3.00 5.48 -15.00
CA ARG A 229 3.10 6.27 -13.76
C ARG A 229 1.74 6.74 -13.23
N THR A 230 0.81 7.10 -14.12
CA THR A 230 -0.58 7.44 -13.77
C THR A 230 -1.34 6.26 -13.18
N ASP A 231 -1.15 5.06 -13.72
CA ASP A 231 -1.81 3.85 -13.25
C ASP A 231 -1.28 3.41 -11.89
N TRP A 232 0.01 3.62 -11.61
CA TRP A 232 0.57 3.39 -10.27
C TRP A 232 -0.04 4.32 -9.21
N LEU A 233 -0.27 5.60 -9.55
CA LEU A 233 -0.96 6.54 -8.67
C LEU A 233 -2.43 6.16 -8.47
N ARG A 234 -3.13 5.71 -9.52
CA ARG A 234 -4.49 5.17 -9.42
C ARG A 234 -4.55 3.92 -8.55
N ALA A 235 -3.61 2.99 -8.74
CA ALA A 235 -3.48 1.80 -7.90
C ALA A 235 -3.25 2.15 -6.44
N GLY A 236 -2.46 3.19 -6.14
CA GLY A 236 -2.32 3.70 -4.78
C GLY A 236 -3.63 4.23 -4.18
N GLN A 237 -4.39 5.01 -4.94
CA GLN A 237 -5.70 5.50 -4.49
C GLN A 237 -6.68 4.34 -4.28
N ALA A 238 -6.77 3.41 -5.23
CA ALA A 238 -7.61 2.22 -5.10
C ALA A 238 -7.21 1.35 -3.91
N LEU A 239 -5.91 1.14 -3.71
CA LEU A 239 -5.37 0.39 -2.58
C LEU A 239 -5.84 1.00 -1.26
N GLU A 240 -5.63 2.31 -1.07
CA GLU A 240 -6.04 2.93 0.19
C GLU A 240 -7.57 2.88 0.37
N HIS A 241 -8.36 2.99 -0.70
CA HIS A 241 -9.81 2.95 -0.60
C HIS A 241 -10.30 1.58 -0.11
N VAL A 242 -9.74 0.51 -0.67
CA VAL A 242 -9.95 -0.87 -0.23
C VAL A 242 -9.54 -1.04 1.24
N LEU A 243 -8.37 -0.52 1.64
CA LEU A 243 -7.87 -0.67 3.00
C LEU A 243 -8.71 0.08 4.04
N LEU A 244 -9.16 1.30 3.73
CA LEU A 244 -10.03 2.09 4.61
C LEU A 244 -11.40 1.43 4.76
N LEU A 245 -11.99 0.95 3.67
CA LEU A 245 -13.27 0.25 3.69
C LEU A 245 -13.17 -1.07 4.47
N ALA A 246 -12.13 -1.87 4.23
CA ALA A 246 -11.87 -3.09 4.99
C ALA A 246 -11.75 -2.79 6.50
N THR A 247 -11.00 -1.75 6.86
CA THR A 247 -10.84 -1.31 8.26
C THR A 247 -12.19 -0.92 8.88
N ARG A 248 -13.01 -0.15 8.17
CA ARG A 248 -14.36 0.24 8.60
C ARG A 248 -15.26 -0.98 8.83
N ARG A 249 -15.09 -2.04 8.05
CA ARG A 249 -15.85 -3.31 8.14
C ARG A 249 -15.22 -4.31 9.11
N GLY A 250 -14.21 -3.90 9.89
CA GLY A 250 -13.56 -4.73 10.90
C GLY A 250 -12.59 -5.78 10.33
N VAL A 251 -12.25 -5.71 9.05
CA VAL A 251 -11.27 -6.58 8.38
C VAL A 251 -9.89 -5.98 8.49
N ARG A 252 -8.89 -6.82 8.76
CA ARG A 252 -7.47 -6.46 8.78
C ARG A 252 -6.82 -6.81 7.45
N ALA A 253 -5.79 -6.06 7.09
CA ALA A 253 -5.07 -6.22 5.84
C ALA A 253 -3.56 -6.33 6.06
N SER A 254 -2.90 -7.14 5.25
CA SER A 254 -1.44 -7.19 5.07
C SER A 254 -1.10 -7.00 3.60
N LEU A 255 0.03 -6.38 3.30
CA LEU A 255 0.51 -6.18 1.93
C LEU A 255 1.65 -7.16 1.64
N LEU A 256 1.52 -7.94 0.57
CA LEU A 256 2.52 -8.91 0.11
C LEU A 256 3.22 -8.33 -1.13
N HIS A 257 4.04 -7.30 -0.93
CA HIS A 257 4.64 -6.54 -2.02
C HIS A 257 5.80 -7.25 -2.73
N GLN A 258 6.38 -8.29 -2.14
CA GLN A 258 7.68 -8.84 -2.56
C GLN A 258 7.70 -9.26 -4.03
N ALA A 259 6.65 -9.96 -4.50
CA ALA A 259 6.54 -10.39 -5.89
C ALA A 259 6.53 -9.22 -6.89
N MET A 260 6.06 -8.05 -6.46
CA MET A 260 6.01 -6.85 -7.31
C MET A 260 7.41 -6.29 -7.55
N GLU A 261 8.37 -6.53 -6.66
CA GLU A 261 9.74 -5.99 -6.72
C GLU A 261 10.60 -6.64 -7.81
N TRP A 262 10.10 -7.72 -8.43
CA TRP A 262 10.79 -8.49 -9.47
C TRP A 262 9.95 -8.52 -10.77
N PRO A 263 10.47 -8.02 -11.91
CA PRO A 263 9.69 -7.91 -13.14
C PRO A 263 9.16 -9.24 -13.71
N ASP A 264 9.88 -10.33 -13.56
CA ASP A 264 9.46 -11.67 -13.99
C ASP A 264 8.33 -12.22 -13.11
N LEU A 265 8.48 -12.12 -11.79
CA LEU A 265 7.47 -12.59 -10.83
C LEU A 265 6.17 -11.80 -10.94
N ARG A 266 6.26 -10.48 -11.10
CA ARG A 266 5.09 -9.64 -11.35
C ARG A 266 4.37 -10.02 -12.64
N ARG A 267 5.10 -10.21 -13.75
CA ARG A 267 4.51 -10.65 -15.03
C ARG A 267 3.83 -12.00 -14.93
N ALA A 268 4.33 -12.90 -14.09
CA ALA A 268 3.67 -14.19 -13.84
C ALA A 268 2.30 -14.03 -13.15
N LEU A 269 2.08 -12.94 -12.41
CA LEU A 269 0.80 -12.64 -11.76
C LEU A 269 -0.20 -11.91 -12.69
N ASP A 270 0.28 -11.13 -13.66
CA ASP A 270 -0.56 -10.51 -14.69
C ASP A 270 -1.42 -11.54 -15.47
N GLY A 271 -0.90 -12.76 -15.62
CA GLY A 271 -1.54 -13.85 -16.36
C GLY A 271 -2.61 -14.63 -15.59
N LEU A 272 -2.88 -14.29 -14.33
CA LEU A 272 -3.91 -14.97 -13.52
C LEU A 272 -5.33 -14.47 -13.82
N SER A 273 -5.49 -13.54 -14.78
CA SER A 273 -6.81 -13.15 -15.27
C SER A 273 -7.23 -14.12 -16.37
N ALA A 274 -8.08 -15.09 -16.04
CA ALA A 274 -8.51 -16.15 -16.96
C ALA A 274 -9.34 -15.61 -18.15
N ASP A 275 -10.06 -14.49 -17.96
CA ASP A 275 -10.92 -13.90 -18.98
C ASP A 275 -10.69 -12.38 -19.10
N GLY A 276 -10.51 -11.92 -20.35
CA GLY A 276 -10.44 -10.50 -20.72
C GLY A 276 -9.05 -9.97 -21.08
N PRO A 277 -8.92 -8.65 -21.28
CA PRO A 277 -7.65 -8.02 -21.60
C PRO A 277 -6.65 -8.20 -20.46
N ARG A 278 -5.37 -8.33 -20.81
CA ARG A 278 -4.28 -8.42 -19.83
C ARG A 278 -4.32 -7.23 -18.87
N LEU A 279 -4.34 -7.53 -17.57
CA LEU A 279 -4.22 -6.55 -16.50
C LEU A 279 -2.81 -6.60 -15.90
N TYR A 280 -2.37 -5.48 -15.34
CA TYR A 280 -1.07 -5.36 -14.68
C TYR A 280 -1.27 -5.40 -13.17
N THR A 281 -0.74 -6.41 -12.51
CA THR A 281 -0.84 -6.54 -11.05
C THR A 281 0.03 -5.48 -10.38
N GLN A 282 -0.58 -4.69 -9.50
CA GLN A 282 0.06 -3.59 -8.78
C GLN A 282 0.29 -3.89 -7.30
N MET A 283 -0.61 -4.68 -6.68
CA MET A 283 -0.49 -5.08 -5.28
C MET A 283 -1.16 -6.43 -5.00
N VAL A 284 -0.55 -7.21 -4.11
CA VAL A 284 -1.17 -8.38 -3.49
C VAL A 284 -1.55 -8.02 -2.06
N ILE A 285 -2.82 -8.20 -1.72
CA ILE A 285 -3.39 -7.86 -0.42
C ILE A 285 -3.88 -9.14 0.24
N ARG A 286 -3.49 -9.39 1.50
CA ARG A 286 -4.04 -10.45 2.33
C ARG A 286 -5.06 -9.82 3.28
N LEU A 287 -6.28 -10.35 3.30
CA LEU A 287 -7.40 -9.84 4.09
C LEU A 287 -7.91 -10.92 5.06
N GLY A 288 -8.38 -10.50 6.23
CA GLY A 288 -9.01 -11.43 7.18
C GLY A 288 -9.33 -10.80 8.53
N TYR A 289 -9.88 -11.62 9.42
CA TYR A 289 -10.15 -11.23 10.80
C TYR A 289 -9.00 -11.67 11.70
N GLY A 290 -8.49 -10.76 12.53
CA GLY A 290 -7.38 -11.06 13.42
C GLY A 290 -6.92 -9.82 14.19
N PRO A 291 -5.79 -9.92 14.89
CA PRO A 291 -5.23 -8.80 15.62
C PRO A 291 -4.95 -7.61 14.69
N GLU A 292 -5.14 -6.40 15.19
CA GLU A 292 -4.79 -5.17 14.48
C GLU A 292 -3.28 -5.03 14.27
N GLY A 293 -2.51 -5.48 15.27
CA GLY A 293 -1.08 -5.23 15.33
C GLY A 293 -0.77 -3.80 15.77
N PRO A 294 0.50 -3.50 16.09
CA PRO A 294 0.89 -2.17 16.51
C PRO A 294 0.98 -1.19 15.33
N ALA A 295 0.77 0.08 15.63
CA ALA A 295 0.92 1.16 14.66
C ALA A 295 2.41 1.42 14.34
N SER A 296 2.71 1.62 13.06
CA SER A 296 4.00 2.15 12.61
C SER A 296 4.03 3.68 12.78
N PRO A 297 5.19 4.26 13.08
CA PRO A 297 5.30 5.70 13.29
C PRO A 297 5.00 6.48 11.99
N ARG A 298 4.64 7.75 12.12
CA ARG A 298 4.37 8.66 11.00
C ARG A 298 5.09 9.97 11.24
N ARG A 299 5.62 10.55 10.16
CA ARG A 299 6.21 11.89 10.21
C ARG A 299 5.14 12.91 10.61
N PRO A 300 5.45 13.82 11.53
CA PRO A 300 4.54 14.91 11.89
C PRO A 300 4.35 15.83 10.67
N VAL A 301 3.29 16.64 10.69
CA VAL A 301 2.91 17.45 9.51
C VAL A 301 4.01 18.44 9.12
N GLU A 302 4.73 18.95 10.11
CA GLU A 302 5.82 19.91 9.99
C GLU A 302 7.04 19.30 9.28
N GLU A 303 7.23 17.99 9.32
CA GLU A 303 8.33 17.29 8.62
C GLU A 303 8.01 16.97 7.16
N VAL A 304 6.75 17.12 6.75
CA VAL A 304 6.30 16.73 5.40
C VAL A 304 5.70 17.85 4.60
N VAL A 305 5.23 18.92 5.25
CA VAL A 305 4.74 20.12 4.60
C VAL A 305 5.91 21.08 4.49
N GLU A 306 6.28 21.41 3.26
CA GLU A 306 7.25 22.46 2.99
C GLU A 306 6.51 23.80 2.93
N ALA A 307 7.06 24.81 3.61
CA ALA A 307 6.56 26.18 3.50
C ALA A 307 6.73 26.68 2.06
N ASP A 308 5.80 27.53 1.59
CA ASP A 308 6.02 28.27 0.36
C ASP A 308 7.23 29.21 0.56
N VAL A 309 8.15 29.19 -0.40
CA VAL A 309 9.25 30.16 -0.54
C VAL A 309 8.84 31.16 -1.59
#